data_AF-A0A968VUN6-F1
#
_entry.id   AF-A0A968VUN6-F1
#
_cell.length_a   1.000
_cell.length_b   1.000
_cell.length_c   1.000
_cell.angle_alpha   90.00
_cell.angle_beta   90.00
_cell.angle_gamma   90.00
#
_symmetry.space_group_name_H-M   'P 1'
#
loop_
_entity.id
_entity.type
_entity.pdbx_description
1 polymer ?
#
loop_
_entity_poly.entity_id
_entity_poly.type
_entity_poly.pdbx_seq_one_letter_code
_entity_poly.pdbx_strand_id
1 'polypeptide(L)'
;MSAAFMVLVLLISAFLRLVTTRMRATGEEIARATQSVRASEELQIHLLNHNREEFLFALTKSKLHEAKLAEERAEIARWLSEAEEYIENEEEGVLYSEVSESIQSYLAAREQISRTRSPLDASTLGSASLDAAYSKATNLTKLNVQQVGDPFRAYVPMTP
;
A
#
# COMPACT_ATOMS: atom_id res chain seq x y z
N MET A 1 39.84 -3.97 -41.14
CA MET A 1 38.65 -3.62 -40.33
C MET A 1 38.75 -2.13 -40.01
N SER A 2 37.85 -1.29 -40.53
CA SER A 2 37.99 0.17 -40.46
C SER A 2 37.76 0.70 -39.03
N ALA A 3 38.51 1.73 -38.61
CA ALA A 3 38.30 2.42 -37.33
C ALA A 3 36.86 2.92 -37.16
N ALA A 4 36.20 3.31 -38.25
CA ALA A 4 34.79 3.72 -38.25
C ALA A 4 33.85 2.57 -37.81
N PHE A 5 34.17 1.33 -38.15
CA PHE A 5 33.38 0.16 -37.75
C PHE A 5 33.52 -0.12 -36.25
N MET A 6 34.72 0.04 -35.67
CA MET A 6 34.91 -0.08 -34.22
C MET A 6 34.16 1.02 -33.46
N VAL A 7 34.22 2.28 -33.93
CA VAL A 7 33.48 3.38 -33.31
C VAL A 7 31.97 3.12 -33.35
N LEU A 8 31.45 2.64 -34.47
CA LEU A 8 30.04 2.27 -34.60
C LEU A 8 29.65 1.15 -33.63
N VAL A 9 30.45 0.09 -33.52
CA VAL A 9 30.21 -1.03 -32.59
C VAL A 9 30.24 -0.54 -31.13
N LEU A 10 31.17 0.35 -30.77
CA LEU A 10 31.24 0.93 -29.43
C LEU A 10 30.03 1.82 -29.13
N LEU A 11 29.57 2.63 -30.08
CA LEU A 11 28.36 3.47 -29.93
C LEU A 11 27.11 2.62 -29.77
N ILE A 12 26.93 1.57 -30.60
CA ILE A 12 25.80 0.64 -30.48
C ILE A 12 25.84 -0.08 -29.13
N SER A 13 27.02 -0.52 -28.68
CA SER A 13 27.17 -1.19 -27.37
C SER A 13 26.84 -0.25 -26.21
N ALA A 14 27.27 1.01 -26.27
CA ALA A 14 26.97 2.02 -25.27
C ALA A 14 25.46 2.35 -25.25
N PHE A 15 24.85 2.49 -26.42
CA PHE A 15 23.42 2.71 -26.57
C PHE A 15 22.59 1.54 -26.02
N LEU A 16 22.96 0.30 -26.34
CA LEU A 16 22.29 -0.89 -25.80
C LEU A 16 22.37 -0.93 -24.27
N ARG A 17 23.56 -0.67 -23.69
CA ARG A 17 23.71 -0.61 -22.24
C ARG A 17 22.81 0.45 -21.61
N LEU A 18 22.75 1.64 -22.20
CA LEU A 18 21.88 2.71 -21.72
C LEU A 18 20.41 2.28 -21.73
N VAL A 19 19.94 1.67 -22.83
CA VAL A 19 18.57 1.17 -22.94
C VAL A 19 18.29 0.05 -21.93
N THR A 20 19.20 -0.91 -21.77
CA THR A 20 19.02 -2.01 -20.81
C THR A 20 19.00 -1.52 -19.37
N THR A 21 19.90 -0.61 -18.99
CA THR A 21 19.89 -0.02 -17.64
C THR A 21 18.60 0.73 -17.36
N ARG A 22 18.06 1.45 -18.36
CA ARG A 22 16.77 2.15 -18.22
C ARG A 22 15.60 1.18 -18.11
N MET A 23 15.52 0.17 -18.97
CA MET A 23 14.46 -0.85 -18.88
C MET A 23 14.49 -1.56 -17.52
N ARG A 24 15.67 -1.79 -16.96
CA ARG A 24 15.81 -2.36 -15.62
C ARG A 24 15.25 -1.43 -14.54
N ALA A 25 15.60 -0.14 -14.57
CA ALA A 25 15.09 0.83 -13.60
C ALA A 25 13.56 0.92 -13.65
N THR A 26 12.99 1.07 -14.85
CA THR A 26 11.53 1.10 -15.04
C THR A 26 10.86 -0.21 -14.60
N GLY A 27 11.50 -1.37 -14.82
CA GLY A 27 10.99 -2.65 -14.34
C GLY A 27 10.98 -2.76 -12.82
N GLU A 28 11.99 -2.21 -12.14
CA GLU A 28 12.06 -2.16 -10.67
C GLU A 28 11.00 -1.21 -10.08
N GLU A 29 10.76 -0.05 -10.71
CA GLU A 29 9.69 0.91 -10.35
C GLU A 29 8.28 0.27 -10.49
N ILE A 30 7.98 -0.33 -11.65
CA ILE A 30 6.68 -1.00 -11.86
C ILE A 30 6.46 -2.13 -10.84
N ALA A 31 7.51 -2.90 -10.53
CA ALA A 31 7.42 -3.98 -9.56
C ALA A 31 7.10 -3.44 -8.15
N ARG A 32 7.77 -2.37 -7.72
CA ARG A 32 7.51 -1.70 -6.43
C ARG A 32 6.11 -1.12 -6.35
N ALA A 33 5.68 -0.36 -7.37
CA ALA A 33 4.33 0.19 -7.42
C ALA A 33 3.26 -0.92 -7.36
N THR A 34 3.49 -2.05 -8.03
CA THR A 34 2.61 -3.23 -7.95
C THR A 34 2.56 -3.82 -6.54
N GLN A 35 3.69 -3.92 -5.83
CA GLN A 35 3.70 -4.37 -4.44
C GLN A 35 3.01 -3.37 -3.51
N SER A 36 3.17 -2.07 -3.75
CA SER A 36 2.51 -1.01 -2.97
C SER A 36 0.98 -1.05 -3.14
N VAL A 37 0.50 -1.29 -4.37
CA VAL A 37 -0.93 -1.56 -4.65
C VAL A 37 -1.42 -2.77 -3.86
N ARG A 38 -0.70 -3.90 -3.95
CA ARG A 38 -1.07 -5.13 -3.24
C ARG A 38 -1.12 -4.92 -1.73
N ALA A 39 -0.11 -4.28 -1.14
CA ALA A 39 -0.08 -4.03 0.30
C ALA A 39 -1.28 -3.17 0.74
N SER A 40 -1.64 -2.16 -0.05
CA SER A 40 -2.80 -1.31 0.21
C SER A 40 -4.14 -2.05 0.12
N GLU A 41 -4.29 -2.97 -0.82
CA GLU A 41 -5.48 -3.83 -0.96
C GLU A 41 -5.60 -4.83 0.19
N GLU A 42 -4.49 -5.44 0.57
CA GLU A 42 -4.45 -6.40 1.69
C GLU A 42 -4.76 -5.70 3.02
N LEU A 43 -4.25 -4.48 3.24
CA LEU A 43 -4.65 -3.65 4.38
C LEU A 43 -6.16 -3.43 4.44
N GLN A 44 -6.79 -3.11 3.31
CA GLN A 44 -8.25 -2.94 3.22
C GLN A 44 -9.00 -4.22 3.60
N ILE A 45 -8.56 -5.37 3.08
CA ILE A 45 -9.15 -6.68 3.40
C ILE A 45 -9.05 -6.98 4.89
N HIS A 46 -7.86 -6.85 5.49
CA HIS A 46 -7.65 -7.17 6.89
C HIS A 46 -8.37 -6.21 7.85
N LEU A 47 -8.53 -4.93 7.48
CA LEU A 47 -9.35 -3.98 8.24
C LEU A 47 -10.84 -4.38 8.26
N LEU A 48 -11.37 -4.79 7.10
CA LEU A 48 -12.76 -5.27 7.01
C LEU A 48 -12.95 -6.57 7.79
N ASN A 49 -12.00 -7.51 7.69
CA ASN A 49 -12.03 -8.75 8.46
C ASN A 49 -11.95 -8.47 9.95
N HIS A 50 -11.04 -7.61 10.41
CA HIS A 50 -10.95 -7.21 11.82
C HIS A 50 -12.30 -6.68 12.33
N ASN A 51 -12.93 -5.76 11.60
CA ASN A 51 -14.25 -5.24 11.98
C ASN A 51 -15.32 -6.34 12.07
N ARG A 52 -15.36 -7.24 11.08
CA ARG A 52 -16.30 -8.36 11.05
C ARG A 52 -16.09 -9.31 12.23
N GLU A 53 -14.85 -9.71 12.49
CA GLU A 53 -14.51 -10.62 13.59
C GLU A 53 -14.76 -9.96 14.96
N GLU A 54 -14.60 -8.64 15.07
CA GLU A 54 -14.92 -7.88 16.28
C GLU A 54 -16.41 -7.94 16.59
N PHE A 55 -17.23 -7.68 15.58
CA PHE A 55 -18.68 -7.78 15.69
C PHE A 55 -19.13 -9.21 16.06
N LEU A 56 -18.57 -10.23 15.40
CA LEU A 56 -18.90 -11.63 15.66
C LEU A 56 -18.46 -12.07 17.06
N PHE A 57 -17.27 -11.67 17.52
CA PHE A 57 -16.81 -11.91 18.88
C PHE A 57 -17.75 -11.23 19.89
N ALA A 58 -18.13 -9.99 19.64
CA ALA A 58 -19.00 -9.23 20.53
C ALA A 58 -20.38 -9.90 20.71
N LEU A 59 -20.92 -10.51 19.65
CA LEU A 59 -22.19 -11.25 19.67
C LEU A 59 -22.08 -12.64 20.30
N THR A 60 -21.05 -13.41 19.95
CA THR A 60 -20.98 -14.85 20.26
C THR A 60 -20.10 -15.18 21.45
N LYS A 61 -19.18 -14.30 21.82
CA LYS A 61 -18.11 -14.52 22.81
C LYS A 61 -17.25 -15.76 22.51
N SER A 62 -17.20 -16.19 21.25
CA SER A 62 -16.42 -17.36 20.83
C SER A 62 -14.93 -17.05 20.80
N LYS A 63 -14.12 -17.92 21.43
CA LYS A 63 -12.64 -17.85 21.38
C LYS A 63 -12.07 -17.94 19.96
N LEU A 64 -12.83 -18.50 19.01
CA LEU A 64 -12.43 -18.54 17.61
C LEU A 64 -12.31 -17.11 17.03
N HIS A 65 -13.31 -16.27 17.27
CA HIS A 65 -13.31 -14.88 16.78
C HIS A 65 -12.28 -14.02 17.52
N GLU A 66 -12.03 -14.30 18.81
CA GLU A 66 -10.95 -13.68 19.58
C GLU A 66 -9.57 -13.98 18.98
N ALA A 67 -9.31 -15.25 18.63
CA ALA A 67 -8.07 -15.64 17.97
C ALA A 67 -7.93 -14.99 16.59
N LYS A 68 -9.01 -14.95 15.81
CA LYS A 68 -9.05 -14.27 14.51
C LYS A 68 -8.78 -12.77 14.63
N LEU A 69 -9.31 -12.09 15.64
CA LEU A 69 -9.00 -10.67 15.89
C LEU A 69 -7.50 -10.41 16.10
N ALA A 70 -6.83 -11.27 16.86
CA ALA A 70 -5.39 -11.15 17.07
C ALA A 70 -4.62 -11.41 15.77
N GLU A 71 -5.05 -12.38 14.96
CA GLU A 71 -4.49 -12.67 13.63
C GLU A 71 -4.64 -11.47 12.69
N GLU A 72 -5.84 -10.91 12.53
CA GLU A 72 -6.07 -9.76 11.65
C GLU A 72 -5.27 -8.52 12.11
N ARG A 73 -5.09 -8.32 13.42
CA ARG A 73 -4.21 -7.24 13.93
C ARG A 73 -2.75 -7.45 13.56
N ALA A 74 -2.25 -8.69 13.63
CA ALA A 74 -0.89 -9.03 13.23
C ALA A 74 -0.70 -8.83 11.72
N GLU A 75 -1.68 -9.21 10.90
CA GLU A 75 -1.64 -9.02 9.46
C GLU A 75 -1.68 -7.53 9.07
N ILE A 76 -2.53 -6.71 9.73
CA ILE A 76 -2.54 -5.25 9.53
C ILE A 76 -1.15 -4.66 9.83
N ALA A 77 -0.54 -5.04 10.96
CA ALA A 77 0.79 -4.55 11.33
C ALA A 77 1.87 -4.99 10.34
N ARG A 78 1.81 -6.25 9.87
CA ARG A 78 2.72 -6.78 8.85
C ARG A 78 2.61 -5.99 7.55
N TRP A 79 1.38 -5.81 7.03
CA TRP A 79 1.18 -5.10 5.77
C TRP A 79 1.48 -3.60 5.85
N LEU A 80 1.30 -2.96 7.01
CA LEU A 80 1.78 -1.59 7.22
C LEU A 80 3.31 -1.54 7.08
N SER A 81 4.01 -2.43 7.77
CA SER A 81 5.48 -2.51 7.68
C SER A 81 5.96 -2.82 6.26
N GLU A 82 5.30 -3.72 5.54
CA GLU A 82 5.66 -4.04 4.17
C GLU A 82 5.36 -2.88 3.21
N ALA A 83 4.24 -2.18 3.38
CA ALA A 83 3.91 -1.01 2.55
C ALA A 83 4.96 0.10 2.66
N GLU A 84 5.57 0.28 3.84
CA GLU A 84 6.64 1.26 4.06
C GLU A 84 7.86 1.01 3.17
N GLU A 85 8.20 -0.25 2.88
CA GLU A 85 9.35 -0.62 2.05
C GLU A 85 9.18 -0.24 0.57
N TYR A 86 7.94 0.00 0.14
CA TYR A 86 7.59 0.26 -1.25
C TYR A 86 7.37 1.75 -1.56
N ILE A 87 7.48 2.64 -0.57
CA ILE A 87 7.32 4.09 -0.78
C ILE A 87 8.43 4.61 -1.71
N GLU A 88 8.04 5.20 -2.83
CA GLU A 88 8.98 5.67 -3.85
C GLU A 88 9.27 7.17 -3.78
N ASN A 89 8.30 7.96 -3.31
CA ASN A 89 8.39 9.42 -3.33
C ASN A 89 7.69 10.08 -2.13
N GLU A 90 7.92 11.38 -1.96
CA GLU A 90 7.40 12.15 -0.83
C GLU A 90 5.86 12.19 -0.78
N GLU A 91 5.20 12.28 -1.94
CA GLU A 91 3.73 12.28 -2.02
C GLU A 91 3.14 10.96 -1.54
N GLU A 92 3.71 9.84 -1.97
CA GLU A 92 3.33 8.51 -1.48
C GLU A 92 3.63 8.36 0.02
N GLY A 93 4.76 8.88 0.50
CA GLY A 93 5.13 8.86 1.92
C GLY A 93 4.15 9.63 2.81
N VAL A 94 3.63 10.77 2.34
CA VAL A 94 2.57 11.52 3.04
C VAL A 94 1.29 10.70 3.10
N LEU A 95 0.84 10.13 1.97
CA LEU A 95 -0.36 9.29 1.94
C LEU A 95 -0.22 8.05 2.83
N TYR A 96 0.93 7.37 2.80
CA TYR A 96 1.21 6.24 3.68
C TYR A 96 1.11 6.64 5.16
N SER A 97 1.71 7.77 5.54
CA SER A 97 1.65 8.28 6.91
C SER A 97 0.21 8.53 7.34
N GLU A 98 -0.59 9.17 6.48
CA GLU A 98 -2.01 9.41 6.73
C GLU A 98 -2.83 8.12 6.87
N VAL A 99 -2.52 7.09 6.09
CA VAL A 99 -3.14 5.75 6.16
C VAL A 99 -2.77 5.09 7.48
N SER A 100 -1.48 5.04 7.82
CA SER A 100 -0.96 4.43 9.03
C SER A 100 -1.58 5.05 10.28
N GLU A 101 -1.57 6.39 10.38
CA GLU A 101 -2.20 7.12 11.48
C GLU A 101 -3.71 6.84 11.59
N SER A 102 -4.41 6.78 10.45
CA SER A 102 -5.84 6.51 10.43
C SER A 102 -6.17 5.08 10.88
N ILE A 103 -5.35 4.10 10.47
CA ILE A 103 -5.49 2.70 10.89
C ILE A 103 -5.23 2.55 12.38
N GLN A 104 -4.16 3.16 12.89
CA GLN A 104 -3.85 3.14 14.32
C GLN A 104 -4.97 3.79 15.14
N SER A 105 -5.50 4.91 14.66
CA SER A 105 -6.65 5.60 15.28
C SER A 105 -7.90 4.72 15.29
N TYR A 106 -8.19 4.01 14.19
CA TYR A 106 -9.27 3.03 14.13
C TYR A 106 -9.08 1.92 15.18
N LEU A 107 -7.90 1.28 15.24
CA LEU A 107 -7.62 0.17 16.15
C LEU A 107 -7.72 0.59 17.62
N ALA A 108 -7.24 1.80 17.96
CA ALA A 108 -7.33 2.37 19.30
C ALA A 108 -8.77 2.71 19.68
N ALA A 109 -9.52 3.35 18.78
CA ALA A 109 -10.94 3.65 19.01
C ALA A 109 -11.75 2.36 19.23
N ARG A 110 -11.48 1.31 18.45
CA ARG A 110 -12.12 0.00 18.62
C ARG A 110 -11.84 -0.64 19.98
N GLU A 111 -10.61 -0.58 20.45
CA GLU A 111 -10.26 -1.08 21.78
C GLU A 111 -11.00 -0.33 22.91
N GLN A 112 -11.20 0.98 22.76
CA GLN A 112 -11.94 1.78 23.75
C GLN A 112 -13.45 1.50 23.71
N ILE A 113 -14.02 1.40 22.51
CA ILE A 113 -15.46 1.25 22.30
C ILE A 113 -15.92 -0.15 22.72
N SER A 114 -15.18 -1.21 22.36
CA SER A 114 -15.50 -2.60 22.72
C SER A 114 -15.56 -2.85 24.23
N ARG A 115 -14.86 -2.04 25.03
CA ARG A 115 -14.88 -2.10 26.50
C ARG A 115 -16.10 -1.44 27.14
N THR A 116 -16.78 -0.54 26.43
CA THR A 116 -17.72 0.41 27.05
C THR A 116 -19.14 0.39 26.48
N ARG A 117 -19.34 -0.22 25.30
CA ARG A 117 -20.62 -0.12 24.58
C ARG A 117 -21.19 -1.47 24.15
N SER A 118 -22.48 -1.44 23.77
CA SER A 118 -23.13 -2.59 23.16
C SER A 118 -22.47 -2.92 21.81
N PRO A 119 -22.50 -4.20 21.35
CA PRO A 119 -21.91 -4.61 20.08
C PRO A 119 -22.39 -3.81 18.86
N LEU A 120 -23.68 -3.42 18.85
CA LEU A 120 -24.29 -2.65 17.78
C LEU A 120 -23.80 -1.20 17.78
N ASP A 121 -23.81 -0.54 18.94
CA ASP A 121 -23.29 0.84 19.06
C ASP A 121 -21.80 0.88 18.74
N ALA A 122 -21.08 -0.16 19.14
CA ALA A 122 -19.66 -0.30 18.86
C ALA A 122 -19.41 -0.40 17.36
N SER A 123 -20.15 -1.26 16.66
CA SER A 123 -20.07 -1.42 15.21
C SER A 123 -20.31 -0.09 14.50
N THR A 124 -21.41 0.60 14.81
CA THR A 124 -21.79 1.88 14.17
C THR A 124 -20.78 2.99 14.41
N LEU A 125 -20.27 3.16 15.64
CA LEU A 125 -19.33 4.23 15.96
C LEU A 125 -17.95 4.03 15.34
N GLY A 126 -17.49 2.78 15.26
CA GLY A 126 -16.20 2.49 14.63
C GLY A 126 -16.28 2.32 13.12
N SER A 127 -17.46 2.39 12.49
CA SER A 127 -17.58 2.40 11.03
C SER A 127 -17.00 3.68 10.43
N ALA A 128 -17.18 4.83 11.09
CA ALA A 128 -16.64 6.10 10.57
C ALA A 128 -15.09 6.12 10.52
N SER A 129 -14.43 5.57 11.55
CA SER A 129 -12.96 5.46 11.56
C SER A 129 -12.44 4.39 10.60
N LEU A 130 -13.20 3.29 10.42
CA LEU A 130 -12.91 2.29 9.40
C LEU A 130 -13.02 2.88 7.99
N ASP A 131 -14.11 3.59 7.70
CA ASP A 131 -14.36 4.21 6.40
C ASP A 131 -13.27 5.23 6.06
N ALA A 132 -12.82 6.01 7.06
CA ALA A 132 -11.70 6.92 6.89
C ALA A 132 -10.38 6.18 6.55
N ALA A 133 -10.05 5.13 7.30
CA ALA A 133 -8.86 4.32 7.04
C ALA A 133 -8.91 3.64 5.65
N TYR A 134 -10.07 3.07 5.32
CA TYR A 134 -10.32 2.41 4.04
C TYR A 134 -10.24 3.39 2.87
N SER A 135 -10.84 4.58 3.02
CA SER A 135 -10.83 5.62 1.99
C SER A 135 -9.42 6.13 1.72
N LYS A 136 -8.61 6.34 2.77
CA LYS A 136 -7.20 6.72 2.61
C LYS A 136 -6.38 5.62 1.95
N ALA A 137 -6.57 4.35 2.35
CA ALA A 137 -5.90 3.22 1.69
C ALA A 137 -6.29 3.12 0.21
N THR A 138 -7.55 3.40 -0.12
CA THR A 138 -8.03 3.48 -1.52
C THR A 138 -7.33 4.59 -2.30
N ASN A 139 -7.07 5.75 -1.68
CA ASN A 139 -6.36 6.84 -2.34
C ASN A 139 -4.90 6.48 -2.62
N LEU A 140 -4.23 5.80 -1.68
CA LEU A 140 -2.89 5.25 -1.89
C LEU A 140 -2.89 4.23 -3.05
N THR A 141 -3.83 3.29 -3.07
CA THR A 141 -4.01 2.35 -4.21
C THR A 141 -4.18 3.10 -5.53
N LYS A 142 -5.00 4.15 -5.59
CA LYS A 142 -5.24 4.92 -6.82
C LYS A 142 -3.98 5.61 -7.33
N LEU A 143 -3.18 6.22 -6.44
CA LEU A 143 -1.91 6.83 -6.83
C LEU A 143 -0.98 5.78 -7.45
N ASN A 144 -0.86 4.63 -6.80
CA ASN A 144 0.09 3.61 -7.22
C ASN A 144 -0.37 2.88 -8.51
N VAL A 145 -1.67 2.72 -8.72
CA VAL A 145 -2.22 2.27 -10.00
C VAL A 145 -1.95 3.28 -11.12
N GLN A 146 -2.01 4.59 -10.85
CA GLN A 146 -1.65 5.60 -11.86
C GLN A 146 -0.16 5.51 -12.24
N GLN A 147 0.73 5.24 -11.29
CA GLN A 147 2.15 5.03 -11.55
C GLN A 147 2.41 3.77 -12.40
N VAL A 148 1.68 2.68 -12.16
CA VAL A 148 1.74 1.45 -12.98
C VAL A 148 1.17 1.68 -14.39
N GLY A 149 0.08 2.46 -14.50
CA GLY A 149 -0.62 2.73 -15.76
C GLY A 149 0.03 3.80 -16.65
N ASP A 150 0.86 4.66 -16.08
CA ASP A 150 1.59 5.72 -16.81
C ASP A 150 3.11 5.66 -16.55
N PRO A 151 3.80 4.58 -16.97
CA PRO A 151 5.25 4.42 -16.79
C PRO A 151 6.07 5.45 -17.59
N PHE A 152 5.42 6.32 -18.38
CA PHE A 152 6.04 7.33 -19.21
C PHE A 152 5.82 8.77 -18.73
N ARG A 153 5.10 9.03 -17.63
CA ARG A 153 4.92 10.41 -17.12
C ARG A 153 6.20 11.05 -16.58
N ALA A 154 7.21 10.25 -16.25
CA ALA A 154 8.58 10.72 -15.97
C ALA A 154 9.32 11.23 -17.23
N TYR A 155 8.71 11.18 -18.43
CA TYR A 155 9.31 11.52 -19.72
C TYR A 155 8.90 12.89 -20.29
N VAL A 156 8.66 13.90 -19.44
CA VAL A 156 8.77 15.28 -19.91
C VAL A 156 10.12 15.82 -19.46
N PRO A 157 11.17 15.79 -20.31
CA PRO A 157 12.32 16.64 -20.05
C PRO A 157 11.80 18.07 -19.97
N MET A 158 11.99 18.74 -18.82
CA MET A 158 11.97 20.19 -18.79
C MET A 158 13.08 20.65 -19.73
N THR A 159 12.73 20.92 -20.99
CA THR A 159 13.57 21.73 -21.86
C THR A 159 13.63 23.13 -21.26
N PRO A 160 14.83 23.69 -21.03
CA PRO A 160 14.98 25.09 -20.63
C PRO A 160 14.48 26.06 -21.71
#